data_AF-A0A2V2UZ72-F1
#
_entry.id   AF-A0A2V2UZ72-F1
#
_cell.length_a   1.000
_cell.length_b   1.000
_cell.length_c   1.000
_cell.angle_alpha   90.00
_cell.angle_beta   90.00
_cell.angle_gamma   90.00
#
_symmetry.space_group_name_H-M   'P 1'
#
loop_
_entity.id
_entity.type
_entity.pdbx_description
1 polymer ?
#
loop_
_entity_poly.entity_id
_entity_poly.type
_entity_poly.pdbx_seq_one_letter_code
_entity_poly.pdbx_strand_id
1 'polypeptide(L)'
;MELGGRGVVATNRDVLLEEFFKDPTRYIRDKGALEEMQMTDAYAGMERAVREEMNMEEDIKNLHYNHVSTLLGWSLATPEVKESVHGITKRFLDAALEEVRNPMRMSAAMKMEGLYESVYNARWHHVVEVPDGDERKKTKKGTGMEVKKGEPQQ
;
A
#
# COMPACT_ATOMS: atom_id res chain seq x y z
N MET A 1 8.05 3.19 5.66
CA MET A 1 7.99 3.63 7.07
C MET A 1 8.98 4.78 7.22
N GLU A 2 8.51 6.02 7.34
CA GLU A 2 9.39 7.19 7.51
C GLU A 2 9.85 7.25 8.98
N LEU A 3 11.12 6.95 9.24
CA LEU A 3 11.69 7.08 10.57
C LEU A 3 11.93 8.57 10.84
N GLY A 4 10.97 9.24 11.49
CA GLY A 4 11.07 10.59 12.01
C GLY A 4 12.05 10.69 13.20
N GLY A 5 13.33 10.44 12.95
CA GLY A 5 14.41 10.52 13.93
C GLY A 5 14.75 11.97 14.23
N ARG A 6 14.12 12.55 15.26
CA ARG A 6 14.52 13.84 15.83
C ARG A 6 15.76 13.61 16.70
N GLY A 7 16.95 13.62 16.10
CA GLY A 7 18.19 13.45 16.85
C GLY A 7 18.48 14.64 17.76
N VAL A 8 19.10 14.37 18.92
CA VAL A 8 19.30 15.31 20.04
C VAL A 8 20.39 16.36 19.78
N VAL A 9 21.17 16.23 18.70
CA VAL A 9 22.33 17.10 18.39
C VAL A 9 22.07 17.90 17.10
N ALA A 10 22.45 19.19 17.10
CA ALA A 10 22.24 20.13 15.98
C ALA A 10 23.01 19.76 14.68
N THR A 11 23.76 18.67 14.66
CA THR A 11 24.58 18.20 13.54
C THR A 11 24.20 16.79 13.07
N ASN A 12 22.93 16.38 13.20
CA ASN A 12 22.49 15.13 12.59
C ASN A 12 22.68 15.26 11.07
N ARG A 13 23.64 14.53 10.53
CA ARG A 13 23.72 14.31 9.09
C ARG A 13 22.72 13.22 8.76
N ASP A 14 21.86 13.47 7.79
CA ASP A 14 21.04 12.42 7.21
C ASP A 14 21.99 11.43 6.54
N VAL A 15 22.06 10.21 7.07
CA VAL A 15 22.88 9.13 6.52
C VAL A 15 21.92 8.06 6.01
N LEU A 16 22.08 7.68 4.74
CA LEU A 16 21.38 6.52 4.19
C LEU A 16 21.85 5.27 4.93
N LEU A 17 20.90 4.48 5.46
CA LEU A 17 21.23 3.26 6.20
C LEU A 17 22.11 2.33 5.36
N GLU A 18 21.85 2.22 4.05
CA GLU A 18 22.65 1.45 3.12
C GLU A 18 24.15 1.84 3.16
N GLU A 19 24.44 3.13 3.07
CA GLU A 19 25.80 3.67 3.11
C GLU A 19 26.43 3.55 4.49
N PHE A 20 25.63 3.66 5.55
CA PHE A 20 26.08 3.43 6.92
C PHE A 20 26.56 1.98 7.11
N PHE A 21 25.76 0.99 6.70
CA PHE A 21 26.09 -0.42 6.89
C PHE A 21 27.22 -0.92 5.96
N LYS A 22 27.53 -0.21 4.87
CA LYS A 22 28.73 -0.48 4.05
C LYS A 22 30.03 -0.16 4.81
N ASP A 23 30.06 0.92 5.58
CA ASP A 23 31.22 1.31 6.39
C ASP A 23 30.81 2.15 7.62
N PRO A 24 30.39 1.51 8.71
CA PRO A 24 29.90 2.23 9.89
C PRO A 24 31.00 3.01 10.61
N THR A 25 32.27 2.64 10.40
CA THR A 25 33.43 3.32 11.03
C THR A 25 33.64 4.74 10.52
N ARG A 26 33.14 5.06 9.32
CA ARG A 26 33.14 6.44 8.79
C ARG A 26 32.20 7.37 9.55
N TYR A 27 31.15 6.81 10.16
CA TYR A 27 30.08 7.57 10.81
C TYR A 27 30.22 7.54 12.34
N ILE A 28 30.69 6.42 12.90
CA ILE A 28 30.96 6.27 14.34
C ILE A 28 32.47 6.11 14.52
N ARG A 29 33.11 7.21 14.96
CA ARG A 29 34.57 7.24 15.20
C ARG A 29 34.99 6.57 16.51
N ASP A 30 34.08 6.54 17.47
CA ASP A 30 34.32 5.85 18.73
C ASP A 30 34.18 4.34 18.51
N LYS A 31 35.33 3.66 18.54
CA LYS A 31 35.39 2.22 18.29
C LYS A 31 34.65 1.42 19.37
N GLY A 32 34.73 1.84 20.64
CA GLY A 32 34.07 1.14 21.74
C GLY A 32 32.56 1.25 21.65
N ALA A 33 32.05 2.44 21.34
CA ALA A 33 30.62 2.65 21.12
C ALA A 33 30.09 1.85 19.92
N LEU A 34 30.86 1.78 18.82
CA LEU A 34 30.48 0.97 17.66
C LEU A 34 30.44 -0.53 18.00
N GLU A 35 31.45 -1.04 18.71
CA GLU A 35 31.50 -2.43 19.15
C GLU A 35 30.31 -2.77 20.07
N GLU A 36 29.97 -1.90 21.02
CA GLU A 36 28.82 -2.07 21.91
C GLU A 36 27.49 -2.10 21.12
N MET A 37 27.31 -1.19 20.16
CA MET A 37 26.15 -1.17 19.28
C MET A 37 26.03 -2.45 18.45
N GLN A 38 27.13 -2.92 17.88
CA GLN A 38 27.17 -4.13 17.04
C GLN A 38 26.83 -5.41 17.82
N MET A 39 27.05 -5.43 19.14
CA MET A 39 26.62 -6.54 19.99
C MET A 39 25.12 -6.59 20.26
N THR A 40 24.35 -5.58 19.85
CA THR A 40 22.90 -5.54 20.09
C THR A 40 22.10 -6.28 19.02
N ASP A 41 21.04 -6.99 19.45
CA ASP A 41 20.08 -7.62 18.53
C ASP A 41 19.40 -6.61 17.61
N ALA A 42 19.22 -5.38 18.08
CA ALA A 42 18.64 -4.29 17.29
C ALA A 42 19.53 -3.93 16.08
N TYR A 43 20.84 -3.85 16.28
CA TYR A 43 21.79 -3.61 15.19
C TYR A 43 21.77 -4.75 14.18
N ALA A 44 21.83 -6.01 14.65
CA ALA A 44 21.76 -7.18 13.79
C ALA A 44 20.44 -7.25 12.99
N GLY A 45 19.32 -6.86 13.61
CA GLY A 45 18.02 -6.78 12.95
C GLY A 45 17.97 -5.72 11.84
N MET A 46 18.48 -4.52 12.11
CA MET A 46 18.56 -3.46 11.11
C MET A 46 19.51 -3.82 9.97
N GLU A 47 20.69 -4.35 10.29
CA GLU A 47 21.68 -4.77 9.30
C GLU A 47 21.10 -5.83 8.37
N ARG A 48 20.40 -6.84 8.92
CA ARG A 48 19.72 -7.86 8.11
C ARG A 48 18.68 -7.24 7.18
N ALA A 49 17.80 -6.40 7.71
CA ALA A 49 16.73 -5.77 6.92
C ALA A 49 17.30 -4.91 5.77
N VAL A 50 18.33 -4.10 6.05
CA VAL A 50 19.00 -3.29 5.02
C VAL A 50 19.63 -4.17 3.95
N ARG A 51 20.28 -5.27 4.34
CA ARG A 51 20.90 -6.20 3.39
C ARG A 51 19.87 -6.92 2.52
N GLU A 52 18.72 -7.30 3.10
CA GLU A 52 17.60 -7.89 2.37
C GLU A 52 17.03 -6.90 1.34
N GLU A 53 16.84 -5.63 1.72
CA GLU A 53 16.41 -4.57 0.81
C GLU A 53 17.40 -4.35 -0.34
N MET A 54 18.71 -4.30 -0.06
CA MET A 54 19.75 -4.18 -1.09
C MET A 54 19.71 -5.33 -2.10
N ASN A 55 19.52 -6.56 -1.63
CA ASN A 55 19.42 -7.73 -2.51
C ASN A 55 18.18 -7.65 -3.41
N MET A 56 17.04 -7.22 -2.87
CA MET A 56 15.82 -7.01 -3.66
C MET A 56 16.00 -5.93 -4.73
N GLU A 57 16.75 -4.87 -4.44
CA GLU A 57 17.03 -3.81 -5.42
C GLU A 57 17.81 -4.34 -6.63
N GLU A 58 18.77 -5.24 -6.41
CA GLU A 58 19.51 -5.91 -7.49
C GLU A 58 18.59 -6.77 -8.34
N ASP A 59 17.72 -7.56 -7.72
CA ASP A 59 16.72 -8.38 -8.42
C ASP A 59 15.78 -7.51 -9.28
N ILE A 60 15.32 -6.36 -8.75
CA ILE A 60 14.50 -5.39 -9.47
C ILE A 60 15.28 -4.83 -10.68
N LYS A 61 16.54 -4.44 -10.50
CA LYS A 61 17.40 -3.95 -11.60
C LYS A 61 17.57 -5.01 -12.68
N ASN A 62 17.75 -6.27 -12.31
CA ASN A 62 17.88 -7.38 -13.23
C ASN A 62 16.57 -7.63 -14.01
N LEU A 63 15.41 -7.61 -13.34
CA LEU A 63 14.11 -7.68 -14.01
C LEU A 63 13.92 -6.53 -15.01
N HIS A 64 14.31 -5.31 -14.64
CA HIS A 64 14.29 -4.16 -15.54
C HIS A 64 15.21 -4.34 -16.76
N TYR A 65 16.43 -4.84 -16.55
CA TYR A 65 17.38 -5.12 -17.63
C TYR A 65 16.83 -6.16 -18.62
N ASN A 66 16.15 -7.18 -18.11
CA ASN A 66 15.49 -8.22 -18.91
C ASN A 66 14.13 -7.76 -19.50
N HIS A 67 13.83 -6.46 -19.45
CA HIS A 67 12.59 -5.84 -19.94
C HIS A 67 11.30 -6.33 -19.26
N VAL A 68 11.41 -7.03 -18.13
CA VAL A 68 10.30 -7.64 -17.38
C VAL A 68 9.49 -6.60 -16.57
N SER A 69 9.81 -5.32 -16.72
CA SER A 69 9.12 -4.19 -16.08
C SER A 69 7.83 -3.74 -16.77
N THR A 70 7.48 -4.33 -17.92
CA THR A 70 6.24 -4.02 -18.68
C THR A 70 5.39 -5.27 -18.90
N LEU A 71 4.08 -5.11 -19.13
CA LEU A 71 3.19 -6.24 -19.45
C LEU A 71 3.66 -7.05 -20.68
N LEU A 72 4.16 -6.34 -21.70
CA LEU A 72 4.70 -6.98 -22.90
C LEU A 72 5.98 -7.76 -22.58
N GLY A 73 6.93 -7.15 -21.87
CA GLY A 73 8.16 -7.84 -21.48
C GLY A 73 7.92 -9.01 -20.52
N TRP A 74 6.95 -8.89 -19.60
CA TRP A 74 6.46 -10.02 -18.81
C TRP A 74 5.87 -11.13 -19.67
N SER A 75 5.08 -10.81 -20.71
CA SER A 75 4.53 -11.81 -21.62
C SER A 75 5.61 -12.60 -22.37
N LEU A 76 6.71 -11.92 -22.72
CA LEU A 76 7.86 -12.48 -23.45
C LEU A 76 8.92 -13.11 -22.52
N ALA A 77 8.83 -12.91 -21.20
CA ALA A 77 9.79 -13.45 -20.24
C ALA A 77 9.83 -14.99 -20.28
N THR A 78 11.02 -15.55 -20.01
CA THR A 78 11.25 -17.00 -20.03
C THR A 78 10.44 -17.70 -18.93
N PRO A 79 10.15 -19.01 -19.09
CA PRO A 79 9.47 -19.79 -18.07
C PRO A 79 10.21 -19.76 -16.71
N GLU A 80 11.54 -19.77 -16.68
CA GLU A 80 12.30 -19.75 -15.42
C GLU A 80 12.10 -18.44 -14.64
N VAL A 81 12.07 -17.29 -15.34
CA VAL A 81 11.81 -15.99 -14.72
C VAL A 81 10.40 -15.92 -14.14
N LYS A 82 9.41 -16.44 -14.91
CA LYS A 82 8.01 -16.49 -14.47
C LYS A 82 7.82 -17.41 -13.28
N GLU A 83 8.49 -18.55 -13.25
CA GLU A 83 8.46 -19.51 -12.14
C GLU A 83 9.09 -18.93 -10.86
N SER A 84 10.24 -18.27 -10.98
CA SER A 84 10.91 -17.58 -9.87
C SER A 84 9.98 -16.58 -9.18
N VAL A 85 9.34 -15.69 -9.95
CA VAL A 85 8.40 -14.70 -9.42
C VAL A 85 7.11 -15.35 -8.90
N HIS A 86 6.62 -16.42 -9.55
CA HIS A 86 5.45 -17.17 -9.09
C HIS A 86 5.68 -17.77 -7.71
N GLY A 87 6.85 -18.40 -7.48
CA GLY A 87 7.22 -18.97 -6.18
C GLY A 87 7.27 -17.94 -5.07
N ILE A 88 7.84 -16.76 -5.34
CA ILE A 88 7.89 -15.64 -4.39
C ILE A 88 6.47 -15.12 -4.09
N THR A 89 5.69 -14.82 -5.13
CA THR A 89 4.33 -14.29 -4.99
C THR A 89 3.44 -15.23 -4.19
N LYS A 90 3.55 -16.54 -4.47
CA LYS A 90 2.81 -17.57 -3.74
C LYS A 90 3.16 -17.58 -2.25
N ARG A 91 4.44 -17.54 -1.87
CA ARG A 91 4.86 -17.51 -0.46
C ARG A 91 4.27 -16.31 0.30
N PHE A 92 4.26 -15.13 -0.31
CA PHE A 92 3.66 -13.94 0.31
C PHE A 92 2.15 -14.06 0.48
N LEU A 93 1.43 -14.54 -0.55
CA LEU A 93 -0.01 -14.73 -0.49
C LEU A 93 -0.39 -15.81 0.54
N ASP A 94 0.34 -16.91 0.61
CA ASP A 94 0.13 -17.97 1.59
C ASP A 94 0.37 -17.45 3.02
N ALA A 95 1.42 -16.65 3.24
CA ALA A 95 1.68 -16.02 4.54
C ALA A 95 0.56 -15.03 4.95
N ALA A 96 0.10 -14.19 4.02
CA ALA A 96 -1.01 -13.28 4.26
C ALA A 96 -2.32 -14.02 4.54
N LEU A 97 -2.57 -15.13 3.82
CA LEU A 97 -3.73 -15.99 4.07
C LEU A 97 -3.69 -16.61 5.46
N GLU A 98 -2.54 -17.12 5.90
CA GLU A 98 -2.37 -17.64 7.26
C GLU A 98 -2.50 -16.56 8.34
N GLU A 99 -2.04 -15.33 8.08
CA GLU A 99 -2.25 -14.20 8.97
C GLU A 99 -3.74 -13.86 9.13
N VAL A 100 -4.50 -13.82 8.03
CA VAL A 100 -5.97 -13.60 8.05
C VAL A 100 -6.69 -14.78 8.72
N ARG A 101 -6.18 -16.00 8.58
CA ARG A 101 -6.77 -17.21 9.14
C ARG A 101 -6.56 -17.32 10.66
N ASN A 102 -5.59 -16.60 11.22
CA ASN A 102 -5.34 -16.57 12.66
C ASN A 102 -6.40 -15.73 13.40
N PRO A 103 -7.42 -16.35 14.03
CA PRO A 103 -8.57 -15.63 14.59
C PRO A 103 -8.17 -14.70 15.75
N MET A 104 -7.01 -14.95 16.37
CA MET A 104 -6.49 -14.21 17.52
C MET A 104 -6.26 -12.71 17.16
N ARG A 105 -5.91 -12.38 15.91
CA ARG A 105 -5.64 -11.00 15.46
C ARG A 105 -6.89 -10.23 14.97
N MET A 106 -7.97 -10.94 14.64
CA MET A 106 -9.28 -10.37 14.28
C MET A 106 -10.26 -10.32 15.47
N SER A 107 -9.87 -10.78 16.66
CA SER A 107 -10.75 -10.94 17.83
C SER A 107 -11.14 -9.64 18.55
N ALA A 108 -10.76 -8.48 18.01
CA ALA A 108 -11.48 -7.24 18.23
C ALA A 108 -12.14 -6.85 16.90
N ALA A 109 -13.17 -7.61 16.50
CA ALA A 109 -14.20 -7.06 15.63
C ALA A 109 -14.73 -5.82 16.38
N MET A 110 -14.20 -4.65 16.04
CA MET A 110 -14.70 -3.37 16.48
C MET A 110 -16.12 -3.35 15.96
N LYS A 111 -17.08 -3.74 16.82
CA LYS A 111 -18.49 -3.58 16.53
C LYS A 111 -18.68 -2.09 16.34
N MET A 112 -18.65 -1.61 15.10
CA MET A 112 -18.98 -0.24 14.74
C MET A 112 -20.49 -0.11 14.84
N GLU A 113 -20.99 -0.24 16.07
CA GLU A 113 -22.37 0.01 16.43
C GLU A 113 -22.65 1.48 16.13
N GLY A 114 -23.52 1.73 15.13
CA GLY A 114 -23.90 3.07 14.69
C GLY A 114 -23.46 3.48 13.27
N LEU A 115 -22.54 2.76 12.61
CA LEU A 115 -22.14 3.14 11.23
C LEU A 115 -23.17 2.65 10.19
N TYR A 116 -23.80 1.49 10.42
CA TYR A 116 -24.87 0.95 9.57
C TYR A 116 -26.21 1.71 9.73
N GLU A 117 -26.44 2.32 10.90
CA GLU A 117 -27.59 3.19 11.17
C GLU A 117 -27.56 4.49 10.35
N SER A 118 -26.37 4.97 9.95
CA SER A 118 -26.24 6.16 9.10
C SER A 118 -26.69 5.93 7.66
N VAL A 119 -26.52 4.69 7.15
CA VAL A 119 -26.99 4.28 5.82
C VAL A 119 -28.51 4.15 5.82
N TYR A 120 -29.11 3.66 6.91
CA TYR A 120 -30.56 3.58 7.07
C TYR A 120 -31.23 4.94 7.36
N ASN A 121 -30.52 5.88 7.99
CA ASN A 121 -31.00 7.25 8.21
C ASN A 121 -30.74 8.21 7.02
N ALA A 122 -30.16 7.73 5.92
CA ALA A 122 -30.02 8.53 4.71
C ALA A 122 -31.42 8.82 4.12
N ARG A 123 -31.79 10.10 4.03
CA ARG A 123 -33.02 10.52 3.35
C ARG A 123 -32.86 10.23 1.85
N TRP A 124 -33.49 9.18 1.36
CA TRP A 124 -33.49 8.84 -0.06
C TRP A 124 -34.05 10.00 -0.91
N HIS A 125 -33.36 10.31 -1.99
CA HIS A 125 -33.79 11.23 -3.03
C HIS A 125 -33.62 10.48 -4.36
N HIS A 126 -34.70 10.35 -5.13
CA HIS A 126 -34.68 9.72 -6.44
C HIS A 126 -35.05 10.73 -7.52
N VAL A 127 -34.60 10.49 -8.74
CA VAL A 127 -34.85 11.37 -9.87
C VAL A 127 -35.98 10.77 -10.71
N VAL A 128 -36.99 11.57 -11.03
CA VAL A 128 -38.10 11.18 -11.90
C VAL A 128 -38.10 12.06 -13.14
N GLU A 129 -38.29 11.43 -14.30
CA GLU A 129 -38.50 12.15 -15.56
C GLU A 129 -39.87 12.83 -15.54
N VAL A 130 -39.89 14.14 -15.80
CA VAL A 130 -41.15 14.88 -15.96
C VAL A 130 -41.62 14.66 -17.40
N PRO A 131 -42.80 14.05 -17.63
CA PRO A 131 -43.31 13.88 -18.98
C PRO A 131 -43.55 15.25 -19.62
N ASP A 132 -43.03 15.43 -20.84
CA ASP A 132 -43.09 16.70 -21.55
C ASP A 132 -44.55 17.01 -21.94
N GLY A 133 -45.11 18.04 -21.33
CA GLY A 133 -46.51 18.42 -21.51
C GLY A 133 -46.74 19.26 -22.75
N ASP A 134 -47.55 18.71 -23.66
CA ASP A 134 -48.24 19.35 -24.79
C ASP A 134 -47.39 19.77 -26.01
N GLU A 135 -47.65 19.11 -27.15
CA GLU A 135 -46.85 19.07 -28.38
C GLU A 135 -46.78 20.39 -29.18
N ARG A 136 -47.25 21.53 -28.63
CA ARG A 136 -47.46 22.75 -29.42
C ARG A 136 -46.36 23.80 -29.35
N LYS A 137 -45.28 23.61 -28.59
CA LYS A 137 -44.14 24.54 -28.61
C LYS A 137 -42.79 23.81 -28.52
N LYS A 138 -42.43 23.08 -29.58
CA LYS A 138 -41.07 22.57 -29.79
C LYS A 138 -40.10 23.72 -30.11
N THR A 139 -39.67 24.44 -29.09
CA THR A 139 -38.45 25.25 -29.14
C THR A 139 -37.67 25.03 -27.85
N LYS A 140 -36.70 24.10 -27.92
CA LYS A 140 -35.63 23.84 -26.93
C LYS A 140 -36.07 23.56 -25.49
N LYS A 141 -35.92 22.31 -25.03
CA LYS A 141 -35.50 21.99 -23.65
C LYS A 141 -35.24 20.48 -23.51
N GLY A 142 -34.14 20.11 -22.86
CA GLY A 142 -33.86 18.72 -22.52
C GLY A 142 -34.87 18.18 -21.53
N THR A 143 -35.01 16.85 -21.48
CA THR A 143 -35.85 16.12 -20.51
C THR A 143 -35.61 16.68 -19.10
N GLY A 144 -36.62 17.31 -18.52
CA GLY A 144 -36.56 17.85 -17.17
C GLY A 144 -36.55 16.70 -16.16
N MET A 145 -35.54 16.66 -15.30
CA MET A 145 -35.43 15.72 -14.20
C MET A 145 -35.80 16.43 -12.89
N GLU A 146 -36.75 15.86 -12.13
CA GLU A 146 -37.12 16.38 -10.82
C GLU A 146 -36.62 15.41 -9.73
N VAL A 147 -35.96 15.95 -8.71
CA VAL A 147 -35.51 15.17 -7.55
C VAL A 147 -36.65 15.08 -6.54
N LYS A 148 -37.26 13.91 -6.42
CA LYS A 148 -38.29 13.62 -5.42
C LYS A 148 -37.68 12.98 -4.19
N LYS A 149 -38.23 13.34 -3.05
CA LYS A 149 -37.83 12.82 -1.74
C LYS A 149 -38.56 11.51 -1.45
N GLY A 150 -37.84 10.49 -0.99
CA GLY A 150 -38.36 9.16 -0.70
C GLY A 150 -37.91 8.11 -1.71
N GLU A 151 -38.39 6.88 -1.53
CA GLU A 151 -38.15 5.76 -2.44
C GLU A 151 -39.03 5.86 -3.69
N PRO A 152 -38.57 5.36 -4.85
CA PRO A 152 -39.40 5.30 -6.05
C PRO A 152 -40.57 4.32 -5.85
N GLN A 153 -41.75 4.63 -6.41
CA GLN A 153 -42.84 3.66 -6.48
C GLN A 153 -42.42 2.51 -7.40
N GLN A 154 -42.40 1.28 -6.87
CA GLN A 154 -42.16 0.05 -7.64
C GLN A 154 -43.40 -0.39 -8.41
#